data_AF-A0A8T3W0H5-F1
#
_entry.id   AF-A0A8T3W0H5-F1
#
_cell.length_a   1.000
_cell.length_b   1.000
_cell.length_c   1.000
_cell.angle_alpha   90.00
_cell.angle_beta   90.00
_cell.angle_gamma   90.00
#
_symmetry.space_group_name_H-M   'P 1'
#
loop_
_entity.id
_entity.type
_entity.pdbx_description
1 polymer ?
#
loop_
_entity_poly.entity_id
_entity_poly.type
_entity_poly.pdbx_seq_one_letter_code
_entity_poly.pdbx_strand_id
1 'polypeptide(L)' 'MKVVAINGSPKKQGNTALLINKILDGAKSNGAEVIQYDIDKMNVNGC' A
#
# COMPACT_ATOMS: atom_id res chain seq x y z
N MET A 1 14.83 6.38 -5.18
CA MET A 1 13.49 6.98 -5.00
C MET A 1 12.74 6.17 -3.96
N LYS A 2 11.91 6.80 -3.12
CA LYS A 2 11.12 6.12 -2.08
C LYS A 2 9.63 6.29 -2.36
N VAL A 3 8.89 5.18 -2.38
CA VAL A 3 7.46 5.13 -2.65
C VAL A 3 6.75 4.57 -1.41
N VAL A 4 5.78 5.33 -0.90
CA VAL A 4 4.98 4.94 0.26
C VAL A 4 3.52 4.76 -0.19
N ALA A 5 3.00 3.54 -0.05
CA ALA A 5 1.59 3.26 -0.23
C ALA A 5 0.86 3.28 1.11
N ILE A 6 -0.29 3.93 1.14
CA ILE A 6 -1.21 3.94 2.28
C ILE A 6 -2.51 3.30 1.81
N ASN A 7 -2.80 2.10 2.32
CA ASN A 7 -4.00 1.35 1.98
C ASN A 7 -5.05 1.55 3.08
N GLY A 8 -6.10 2.32 2.76
CA GLY A 8 -7.24 2.52 3.65
C GLY A 8 -8.34 1.46 3.53
N SER A 9 -8.24 0.53 2.58
CA SER A 9 -9.25 -0.52 2.41
C SER A 9 -9.02 -1.66 3.40
N PRO A 10 -10.02 -2.06 4.20
CA PRO A 10 -9.89 -3.22 5.12
C PRO A 10 -9.88 -4.56 4.38
N LYS A 11 -10.20 -4.58 3.08
CA LYS A 11 -10.23 -5.79 2.27
C LYS A 11 -8.82 -6.16 1.78
N LYS A 12 -8.18 -7.11 2.45
CA LYS A 12 -6.82 -7.60 2.12
C LYS A 12 -6.65 -8.18 0.71
N GLN A 13 -7.73 -8.70 0.13
CA GLN A 13 -7.76 -9.25 -1.24
C GLN A 13 -8.77 -8.50 -2.14
N GLY A 14 -9.04 -7.22 -1.82
CA GLY A 14 -9.89 -6.37 -2.63
C GLY A 14 -9.15 -5.74 -3.80
N ASN A 15 -9.90 -5.11 -4.70
CA ASN A 15 -9.37 -4.40 -5.87
C ASN A 15 -8.32 -3.34 -5.50
N THR A 16 -8.51 -2.63 -4.37
CA THR A 16 -7.54 -1.63 -3.88
C THR A 16 -6.19 -2.27 -3.56
N ALA A 17 -6.19 -3.39 -2.82
CA ALA A 17 -4.96 -4.11 -2.50
C ALA A 17 -4.28 -4.64 -3.77
N LEU A 18 -5.07 -5.17 -4.73
CA LEU A 18 -4.55 -5.63 -6.02
C LEU A 18 -3.84 -4.51 -6.80
N LEU A 19 -4.48 -3.35 -6.91
CA LEU A 19 -3.91 -2.19 -7.62
C LEU A 19 -2.65 -1.67 -6.94
N ILE A 20 -2.67 -1.52 -5.61
CA ILE A 20 -1.50 -1.08 -4.83
C ILE A 20 -0.33 -2.03 -5.05
N ASN A 21 -0.56 -3.34 -4.94
CA ASN A 21 0.49 -4.33 -5.16
C ASN A 21 1.11 -4.22 -6.55
N LYS A 22 0.29 -4.08 -7.61
CA LYS A 22 0.81 -3.92 -8.99
C LYS A 22 1.63 -2.64 -9.17
N ILE A 23 1.23 -1.55 -8.54
CA ILE A 23 2.00 -0.29 -8.55
C ILE A 23 3.33 -0.46 -7.83
N LEU A 24 3.33 -1.09 -6.64
CA LEU A 24 4.54 -1.31 -5.86
C LEU A 24 5.51 -2.28 -6.56
N ASP A 25 4.99 -3.33 -7.22
CA ASP A 25 5.80 -4.24 -8.04
C ASP A 25 6.52 -3.48 -9.15
N GLY A 26 5.81 -2.59 -9.85
CA GLY A 26 6.38 -1.73 -10.89
C GLY A 26 7.39 -0.71 -10.34
N ALA A 27 7.11 -0.10 -9.19
CA ALA A 27 8.05 0.82 -8.55
C ALA A 27 9.34 0.10 -8.12
N LYS A 28 9.20 -1.07 -7.49
CA LYS A 28 10.31 -1.89 -7.04
C LYS A 28 11.16 -2.41 -8.20
N SER A 29 10.55 -2.81 -9.32
CA SER A 29 11.29 -3.24 -10.52
C SER A 29 12.12 -2.11 -11.16
N ASN A 30 11.74 -0.85 -10.93
CA ASN A 30 12.49 0.34 -11.33
C ASN A 30 13.49 0.83 -10.26
N GLY A 31 13.79 0.01 -9.24
CA GLY A 31 14.79 0.33 -8.22
C GLY A 31 14.30 1.28 -7.13
N ALA A 32 12.98 1.47 -6.97
CA ALA A 32 12.44 2.23 -5.85
C ALA A 32 12.45 1.42 -4.55
N GLU A 33 12.75 2.08 -3.44
CA GLU A 33 12.45 1.57 -2.10
C GLU A 33 10.94 1.71 -1.87
N VAL A 34 10.26 0.62 -1.56
CA VAL A 34 8.80 0.59 -1.39
C VAL A 34 8.44 0.28 0.06
N ILE A 35 7.48 1.03 0.61
CA ILE A 35 6.87 0.78 1.93
C ILE A 35 5.35 0.83 1.78
N GLN A 36 4.66 -0.11 2.42
CA GLN A 36 3.19 -0.12 2.46
C GLN A 36 2.71 -0.08 3.91
N TYR A 37 1.75 0.80 4.18
CA TYR A 37 1.00 0.86 5.42
C TYR A 37 -0.46 0.51 5.15
N ASP A 38 -0.97 -0.52 5.83
CA ASP A 38 -2.39 -0.83 5.82
C ASP A 38 -3.04 -0.21 7.06
N ILE A 39 -3.88 0.82 6.88
CA ILE A 39 -4.47 1.60 7.98
C ILE A 39 -5.35 0.70 8.86
N ASP A 40 -6.02 -0.29 8.27
CA ASP A 40 -6.89 -1.23 8.98
C ASP A 40 -6.17 -2.08 10.04
N LYS A 41 -4.83 -2.18 9.95
CA LYS A 41 -3.98 -2.90 10.92
C LYS A 41 -3.31 -1.97 11.92
N MET A 42 -3.49 -0.66 11.78
CA MET A 42 -2.86 0.35 12.64
C MET A 42 -3.85 0.85 13.68
N ASN A 43 -3.34 1.36 14.80
CA ASN A 43 -4.15 2.03 15.81
C ASN A 43 -4.44 3.49 15.39
N VAL A 44 -5.09 3.67 14.25
CA VAL A 44 -5.49 4.96 13.70
C VAL A 44 -7.00 5.07 13.77
N ASN A 45 -7.49 6.07 14.50
CA ASN A 45 -8.91 6.33 14.68
C ASN A 45 -9.37 7.49 13.79
N GLY A 46 -10.63 7.45 13.37
CA GLY A 46 -11.29 8.59 12.74
C GLY A 46 -11.35 9.79 13.69
N CYS A 47 -11.60 10.97 13.11
CA CYS A 47 -11.78 12.21 13.87
C CYS A 47 -13.05 12.17 14.72
#